data_AF-A0A3L6QW30-F1
#
_entry.id   AF-A0A3L6QW30-F1
#
_cell.length_a   1.000
_cell.length_b   1.000
_cell.length_c   1.000
_cell.angle_alpha   90.00
_cell.angle_beta   90.00
_cell.angle_gamma   90.00
#
_symmetry.space_group_name_H-M   'P 1'
#
loop_
_entity.id
_entity.type
_entity.pdbx_description
1 polymer ?
#
loop_
_entity_poly.entity_id
_entity_poly.type
_entity_poly.pdbx_seq_one_letter_code
_entity_poly.pdbx_strand_id
1 'polypeptide(L)' 'MTEEDAEDEYRRAGKLHRYDPEMELKKRYARVAKRHPPPDGFVPKMDEYLKLIEDEDED' A
#
# COMPACT_ATOMS: atom_id res chain seq x y z
N MET A 1 4.37 3.13 9.45
CA MET A 1 2.92 3.31 9.32
C MET A 1 2.25 2.07 9.86
N THR A 2 1.67 2.20 11.04
CA THR A 2 0.77 1.20 11.63
C THR A 2 -0.62 1.32 10.98
N GLU A 3 -1.51 0.36 11.24
CA GLU A 3 -2.89 0.40 10.74
C GLU A 3 -3.66 1.62 11.29
N GLU A 4 -3.45 1.92 12.58
CA GLU A 4 -3.99 3.10 13.27
C GLU A 4 -3.48 4.42 12.66
N ASP A 5 -2.17 4.51 12.35
CA ASP A 5 -1.61 5.70 11.68
C ASP A 5 -2.27 5.95 10.31
N ALA A 6 -2.54 4.88 9.55
CA ALA A 6 -3.17 4.98 8.25
C ALA A 6 -4.64 5.39 8.38
N GLU A 7 -5.41 4.76 9.26
CA GLU A 7 -6.81 5.14 9.48
C GLU A 7 -6.94 6.62 9.91
N ASP A 8 -6.06 7.08 10.82
CA ASP A 8 -6.05 8.47 11.27
C ASP A 8 -5.64 9.46 10.17
N GLU A 9 -4.80 9.07 9.23
CA GLU A 9 -4.50 9.86 8.03
C GLU A 9 -5.74 10.01 7.15
N TYR A 10 -6.44 8.91 6.86
CA TYR A 10 -7.68 8.93 6.09
C TYR A 10 -8.79 9.72 6.80
N ARG A 11 -8.87 9.63 8.14
CA ARG A 11 -9.80 10.42 8.96
C ARG A 11 -9.49 11.90 8.89
N ARG A 12 -8.22 12.29 9.05
CA ARG A 12 -7.77 13.70 8.93
C ARG A 12 -7.99 14.26 7.53
N ALA A 13 -7.84 13.44 6.48
CA ALA A 13 -8.10 13.81 5.09
C ALA A 13 -9.59 13.83 4.72
N GLY A 14 -10.50 13.44 5.63
CA GLY A 14 -11.94 13.31 5.33
C GLY A 14 -12.28 12.18 4.35
N LYS A 15 -11.33 11.27 4.10
CA LYS A 15 -11.44 10.14 3.16
C LYS A 15 -11.71 8.81 3.84
N LEU A 16 -12.07 8.79 5.14
CA LEU A 16 -12.32 7.55 5.90
C LEU A 16 -13.31 6.58 5.20
N HIS A 17 -14.27 7.10 4.44
CA HIS A 17 -15.20 6.28 3.63
C HIS A 17 -14.52 5.45 2.53
N ARG A 18 -13.26 5.74 2.19
CA ARG A 18 -12.43 5.00 1.22
C ARG A 18 -11.35 4.17 1.90
N TYR A 19 -11.27 4.20 3.22
CA TYR A 19 -10.29 3.39 3.95
C TYR A 19 -10.66 1.92 3.85
N ASP A 20 -9.74 1.12 3.32
CA ASP A 20 -9.83 -0.33 3.23
C ASP A 20 -8.56 -0.93 3.88
N PRO A 21 -8.69 -1.57 5.07
CA PRO A 21 -7.55 -2.16 5.78
C PRO A 21 -6.77 -3.19 4.96
N GLU A 22 -7.48 -4.01 4.16
CA GLU A 22 -6.85 -5.05 3.35
C GLU A 22 -6.06 -4.40 2.20
N MET A 23 -6.60 -3.36 1.59
CA MET A 23 -5.92 -2.59 0.55
C MET A 23 -4.68 -1.87 1.10
N GLU A 24 -4.79 -1.23 2.26
CA GLU A 24 -3.66 -0.55 2.90
C GLU A 24 -2.54 -1.52 3.31
N LEU A 25 -2.89 -2.74 3.73
CA LEU A 25 -1.90 -3.79 3.97
C LEU A 25 -1.15 -4.17 2.69
N LYS A 26 -1.86 -4.33 1.57
CA LYS A 26 -1.25 -4.64 0.26
C LYS A 26 -0.35 -3.51 -0.23
N LYS A 27 -0.78 -2.25 -0.09
CA LYS A 27 0.06 -1.07 -0.41
C LYS A 27 1.29 -1.01 0.47
N ARG A 28 1.16 -1.24 1.78
CA ARG A 28 2.31 -1.30 2.70
C ARG A 28 3.31 -2.36 2.26
N TYR A 29 2.84 -3.55 1.89
CA TYR A 29 3.68 -4.59 1.35
C TYR A 29 4.40 -4.14 0.06
N ALA A 30 3.68 -3.52 -0.88
CA ALA A 30 4.26 -2.99 -2.10
C ALA A 30 5.34 -1.93 -1.84
N ARG A 31 5.12 -0.99 -0.90
CA ARG A 31 6.13 0.01 -0.50
C ARG A 31 7.38 -0.65 0.07
N VAL A 32 7.22 -1.70 0.88
CA VAL A 32 8.34 -2.47 1.43
C VAL A 32 9.10 -3.18 0.32
N ALA A 33 8.40 -3.86 -0.60
CA ALA A 33 9.02 -4.57 -1.72
C ALA A 33 9.71 -3.62 -2.72
N LYS A 34 9.18 -2.42 -2.97
CA LYS A 34 9.85 -1.39 -3.79
C LYS A 34 11.16 -0.94 -3.17
N ARG A 35 11.21 -0.81 -1.83
CA ARG A 35 12.44 -0.42 -1.09
C ARG A 35 13.41 -1.58 -0.89
N HIS A 36 12.88 -2.78 -0.70
CA HIS A 36 13.60 -4.02 -0.43
C HIS A 36 13.04 -5.13 -1.33
N PRO A 37 13.48 -5.18 -2.60
CA PRO A 37 12.97 -6.15 -3.56
C PRO A 37 13.16 -7.57 -3.04
N PRO A 38 12.12 -8.42 -3.07
CA PRO A 38 12.29 -9.82 -2.77
C PRO A 38 13.16 -10.47 -3.86
N PRO A 39 13.79 -11.62 -3.57
CA PRO A 39 14.49 -12.41 -4.59
C PRO A 39 13.57 -12.75 -5.77
N ASP A 40 14.13 -12.84 -6.97
CA ASP A 40 13.39 -13.13 -8.19
C ASP A 40 12.56 -14.42 -8.06
N GLY A 41 11.29 -14.34 -8.45
CA GLY A 41 10.36 -15.48 -8.40
C GLY A 41 9.82 -15.84 -7.01
N PHE A 42 10.27 -15.16 -5.94
CA PHE A 42 9.79 -15.44 -4.58
C PHE A 42 8.33 -15.01 -4.35
N VAL A 43 7.92 -13.94 -5.03
CA VAL A 43 6.56 -13.39 -4.94
C VAL A 43 5.92 -13.46 -6.32
N PRO A 44 5.05 -14.44 -6.57
CA PRO A 44 4.27 -14.47 -7.81
C PRO A 44 3.46 -13.18 -7.91
N LYS A 45 3.48 -12.55 -9.10
CA LYS A 45 2.71 -11.34 -9.40
C LYS A 45 3.09 -10.11 -8.56
N MET A 46 4.36 -9.97 -8.19
CA MET A 46 4.85 -8.77 -7.49
C MET A 46 4.48 -7.47 -8.23
N ASP A 47 4.44 -7.49 -9.56
CA ASP A 47 4.00 -6.37 -10.40
C ASP A 47 2.56 -5.91 -10.11
N GLU A 48 1.64 -6.82 -9.73
CA GLU A 48 0.26 -6.45 -9.37
C GLU A 48 0.23 -5.63 -8.07
N TYR A 49 1.12 -5.92 -7.13
CA TYR A 49 1.23 -5.17 -5.88
C TYR A 49 1.91 -3.81 -6.09
N LEU A 50 2.94 -3.74 -6.93
CA LEU A 50 3.64 -2.49 -7.22
C LEU A 50 2.73 -1.45 -7.88
N LYS A 51 1.76 -1.87 -8.71
CA LYS A 51 0.76 -0.96 -9.30
C LYS A 51 -0.09 -0.23 -8.26
N LEU A 52 -0.39 -0.87 -7.12
CA LEU A 52 -1.23 -0.28 -6.07
C LEU A 52 -0.65 1.00 -5.45
N ILE A 53 0.66 1.21 -5.59
CA ILE A 53 1.35 2.40 -5.08
C ILE A 53 1.77 3.35 -6.21
N GLU A 54 1.74 2.91 -7.47
CA GLU A 54 1.95 3.77 -8.64
C GLU A 54 0.70 4.63 -8.91
N ASP A 55 -0.49 4.04 -8.76
CA ASP A 55 -1.78 4.76 -8.88
C ASP A 55 -1.99 5.81 -7.76
N GLU A 56 -1.18 5.78 -6.70
CA GLU A 56 -1.28 6.66 -5.53
C GLU A 56 -0.29 7.84 -5.57
N ASP A 57 0.80 7.71 -6.34
CA ASP A 57 1.83 8.76 -6.53
C ASP A 57 1.41 9.79 -7.63
N GLU A 58 0.27 9.59 -8.30
CA GLU A 58 -0.19 10.41 -9.46
C GLU A 58 -1.26 11.48 -9.12
N ASP A 59 -1.69 11.58 -7.85
CA ASP A 59 -2.66 12.58 -7.33
C ASP A 59 -2.02 13.75 -6.55
#